data_AF-A0A3B9ZI93-F1
#
_entry.id   AF-A0A3B9ZI93-F1
#
_cell.length_a   1.000
_cell.length_b   1.000
_cell.length_c   1.000
_cell.angle_alpha   90.00
_cell.angle_beta   90.00
_cell.angle_gamma   90.00
#
_symmetry.space_group_name_H-M   'P 1'
#
loop_
_entity.id
_entity.type
_entity.pdbx_description
1 polymer ?
#
loop_
_entity_poly.entity_id
_entity_poly.type
_entity_poly.pdbx_seq_one_letter_code
_entity_poly.pdbx_strand_id
1 'polypeptide(L)'
;MPFIQRRNKMCRAYSKTKDRRSPFLSAKKGFPPTETIAHTVKSKRFFTGRAPNKTLLLNSWFCSGRAPTEAVKQSGRSKRLPTGFTPNKTLLLNSRFCSGFTLIEMLIVAVTFSVISLALYASLSNGIRIWQRIYNNDVAPEEREIFLDRFAHDLRNSGSFQMIDFLGEKDSLTFQTIVNSRQLQKTTVGKVSYGFNQQTATLDREEADFSRVCEGKDGVITHSLSNIRSLAFYYYYYSKEDKEYLWLDEAASDMPLAVRMKMEYLDEQKNETFVTTVAIPVSG
;
A
#
# COMPACT_ATOMS: atom_id res chain seq x y z
N MET A 1 0.57 -37.63 26.01
CA MET A 1 1.09 -36.28 25.70
C MET A 1 0.09 -35.22 26.13
N PRO A 2 0.32 -34.46 27.22
CA PRO A 2 -0.52 -33.32 27.56
C PRO A 2 0.34 -32.04 27.61
N PHE A 3 0.28 -31.22 26.55
CA PHE A 3 1.01 -29.94 26.49
C PHE A 3 0.16 -28.84 25.84
N ILE A 4 -1.15 -28.81 26.11
CA ILE A 4 -2.04 -27.74 25.62
C ILE A 4 -3.08 -27.40 26.70
N GLN A 5 -2.64 -26.92 27.89
CA GLN A 5 -3.61 -26.40 28.87
C GLN A 5 -3.09 -25.33 29.84
N ARG A 6 -1.93 -24.70 29.55
CA ARG A 6 -1.33 -23.70 30.46
C ARG A 6 -1.22 -22.26 29.96
N ARG A 7 -1.63 -21.91 28.72
CA ARG A 7 -1.46 -20.53 28.21
C ARG A 7 -2.63 -19.57 28.45
N ASN A 8 -3.83 -20.03 28.81
CA ASN A 8 -4.99 -19.14 29.00
C ASN A 8 -5.06 -18.40 30.36
N LYS A 9 -4.10 -18.59 31.28
CA LYS A 9 -4.13 -17.93 32.60
C LYS A 9 -3.38 -16.60 32.69
N MET A 10 -2.57 -16.22 31.69
CA MET A 10 -1.72 -15.03 31.83
C MET A 10 -2.35 -13.73 31.35
N CYS A 11 -3.32 -13.74 30.44
CA CYS A 11 -3.93 -12.50 29.93
C CYS A 11 -5.09 -11.96 30.79
N ARG A 12 -5.59 -12.74 31.77
CA ARG A 12 -6.71 -12.31 32.66
C ARG A 12 -6.28 -11.46 33.86
N ALA A 13 -4.98 -11.23 34.05
CA ALA A 13 -4.47 -10.56 35.24
C ALA A 13 -4.38 -9.02 35.12
N TYR A 14 -4.68 -8.43 33.95
CA TYR A 14 -4.40 -7.02 33.69
C TYR A 14 -5.63 -6.08 33.62
N SER A 15 -6.84 -6.53 34.01
CA SER A 15 -8.05 -5.69 33.99
C SER A 15 -8.53 -5.15 35.35
N LYS A 16 -7.73 -5.24 36.42
CA LYS A 16 -8.12 -4.79 37.77
C LYS A 16 -7.09 -3.87 38.43
N THR A 17 -7.04 -2.60 38.03
CA THR A 17 -6.55 -1.46 38.88
C THR A 17 -6.73 -0.11 38.17
N LYS A 18 -7.98 0.19 37.79
CA LYS A 18 -8.52 1.47 37.28
C LYS A 18 -9.09 2.48 38.28
N ASP A 19 -9.00 2.26 39.59
CA ASP A 19 -9.75 3.05 40.58
C ASP A 19 -8.82 4.05 41.29
N ARG A 20 -8.78 5.28 40.79
CA ARG A 20 -8.32 6.45 41.55
C ARG A 20 -9.16 7.68 41.17
N ARG A 21 -10.20 7.87 41.98
CA ARG A 21 -10.74 9.18 42.31
C ARG A 21 -9.59 10.13 42.66
N SER A 22 -9.59 11.31 42.08
CA SER A 22 -9.06 12.50 42.75
C SER A 22 -10.10 13.62 42.65
N PRO A 23 -10.33 14.37 43.74
CA PRO A 23 -11.35 15.40 43.82
C PRO A 23 -10.78 16.79 43.45
N PHE A 24 -11.70 17.69 43.10
CA PHE A 24 -11.59 19.15 43.28
C PHE A 24 -10.42 19.89 42.62
N LEU A 25 -10.74 20.79 41.67
CA LEU A 25 -10.72 22.24 41.97
C LEU A 25 -11.42 23.05 40.87
N SER A 26 -12.41 23.80 41.33
CA SER A 26 -13.09 24.89 40.66
C SER A 26 -12.16 26.10 40.51
N ALA A 27 -12.05 26.68 39.31
CA ALA A 27 -11.82 28.12 39.14
C ALA A 27 -11.93 28.59 37.67
N LYS A 28 -12.84 29.54 37.46
CA LYS A 28 -12.73 30.77 36.62
C LYS A 28 -12.57 30.60 35.11
N LYS A 29 -13.63 30.92 34.35
CA LYS A 29 -13.91 32.26 33.75
C LYS A 29 -12.85 32.72 32.76
N GLY A 30 -13.21 32.72 31.47
CA GLY A 30 -12.50 33.42 30.41
C GLY A 30 -12.98 33.01 29.02
N PHE A 31 -14.15 33.50 28.61
CA PHE A 31 -14.56 33.53 27.20
C PHE A 31 -13.67 34.54 26.45
N PRO A 32 -13.01 34.16 25.35
CA PRO A 32 -12.66 35.11 24.30
C PRO A 32 -13.77 35.20 23.24
N PRO A 33 -13.92 36.36 22.58
CA PRO A 33 -15.04 36.67 21.71
C PRO A 33 -14.97 35.95 20.37
N THR A 34 -16.16 35.65 19.87
CA THR A 34 -16.48 35.16 18.53
C THR A 34 -16.07 36.19 17.48
N GLU A 35 -14.94 36.00 16.81
CA GLU A 35 -14.63 36.74 15.58
C GLU A 35 -15.38 36.11 14.41
N THR A 36 -16.46 36.79 14.03
CA THR A 36 -17.20 36.58 12.79
C THR A 36 -16.34 37.06 11.63
N ILE A 37 -15.59 36.15 11.00
CA ILE A 37 -14.87 36.45 9.77
C ILE A 37 -15.81 36.21 8.58
N ALA A 38 -16.43 37.30 8.11
CA ALA A 38 -17.15 37.35 6.85
C ALA A 38 -16.16 37.31 5.67
N HIS A 39 -15.95 36.14 5.07
CA HIS A 39 -15.25 36.03 3.79
C HIS A 39 -16.24 36.08 2.62
N THR A 40 -16.21 37.26 2.00
CA THR A 40 -16.79 37.64 0.71
C THR A 40 -16.61 36.59 -0.37
N VAL A 41 -17.73 36.05 -0.86
CA VAL A 41 -17.85 35.22 -2.07
C VAL A 41 -17.50 36.06 -3.30
N LYS A 42 -16.29 35.89 -3.84
CA LYS A 42 -15.95 36.37 -5.20
C LYS A 42 -16.21 35.24 -6.20
N SER A 43 -17.45 35.25 -6.71
CA SER A 43 -17.83 34.61 -7.97
C SER A 43 -16.90 35.08 -9.09
N LYS A 44 -16.08 34.17 -9.63
CA LYS A 44 -15.36 34.36 -10.89
C LYS A 44 -15.95 33.44 -11.94
N ARG A 45 -16.36 34.10 -13.01
CA ARG A 45 -17.13 33.65 -14.16
C ARG A 45 -16.47 32.49 -14.89
N PHE A 46 -17.30 31.49 -15.19
CA PHE A 46 -17.50 30.91 -16.53
C PHE A 46 -16.44 31.29 -17.59
N PHE A 47 -15.62 30.30 -17.96
CA PHE A 47 -15.02 30.24 -19.28
C PHE A 47 -15.55 28.97 -19.97
N THR A 48 -16.46 29.19 -20.90
CA THR A 48 -16.90 28.22 -21.90
C THR A 48 -15.90 28.17 -23.05
N GLY A 49 -15.53 26.96 -23.47
CA GLY A 49 -14.81 26.69 -24.71
C GLY A 49 -13.70 25.67 -24.48
N ARG A 50 -13.51 24.65 -25.31
CA ARG A 50 -14.08 24.29 -26.60
C ARG A 50 -13.59 22.85 -26.84
N ALA A 51 -14.50 21.93 -27.18
CA ALA A 51 -14.12 20.60 -27.63
C ALA A 51 -13.30 20.69 -28.93
N PRO A 52 -12.44 19.70 -29.18
CA PRO A 52 -12.57 19.02 -30.45
C PRO A 52 -12.63 17.50 -30.30
N ASN A 53 -13.69 16.95 -30.89
CA ASN A 53 -13.73 15.64 -31.51
C ASN A 53 -12.39 15.29 -32.17
N LYS A 54 -11.87 14.10 -31.89
CA LYS A 54 -11.28 13.23 -32.91
C LYS A 54 -11.36 11.78 -32.47
N THR A 55 -12.43 11.17 -32.97
CA THR A 55 -12.60 9.75 -33.27
C THR A 55 -11.31 9.17 -33.87
N LEU A 56 -10.71 8.19 -33.21
CA LEU A 56 -9.88 7.17 -33.85
C LEU A 56 -10.25 5.82 -33.23
N LEU A 57 -11.15 5.15 -33.94
CA LEU A 57 -11.36 3.71 -33.87
C LEU A 57 -10.09 3.03 -34.39
N LEU A 58 -9.49 2.15 -33.61
CA LEU A 58 -8.63 1.08 -34.12
C LEU A 58 -8.63 -0.09 -33.12
N ASN A 59 -9.50 -1.04 -33.43
CA ASN A 59 -9.27 -2.48 -33.47
C ASN A 59 -8.41 -3.11 -32.37
N SER A 60 -9.11 -3.79 -31.47
CA SER A 60 -8.94 -5.19 -31.13
C SER A 60 -7.71 -5.90 -31.70
N TRP A 61 -6.88 -6.49 -30.82
CA TRP A 61 -6.48 -7.91 -30.82
C TRP A 61 -5.34 -8.14 -29.81
N PHE A 62 -5.31 -9.36 -29.26
CA PHE A 62 -4.19 -10.07 -28.65
C PHE A 62 -4.01 -10.15 -27.11
N CYS A 63 -4.18 -11.40 -26.67
CA CYS A 63 -3.46 -12.15 -25.63
C CYS A 63 -3.91 -12.07 -24.16
N SER A 64 -5.00 -12.80 -23.89
CA SER A 64 -5.17 -13.54 -22.64
C SER A 64 -4.13 -14.68 -22.52
N GLY A 65 -2.99 -14.41 -21.90
CA GLY A 65 -2.01 -15.43 -21.51
C GLY A 65 -2.42 -16.11 -20.21
N ARG A 66 -3.16 -17.21 -20.31
CA ARG A 66 -3.50 -18.11 -19.19
C ARG A 66 -2.32 -19.08 -18.99
N ALA A 67 -1.52 -18.87 -17.95
CA ALA A 67 -0.42 -19.78 -17.60
C ALA A 67 -0.97 -21.04 -16.91
N PRO A 68 -0.62 -22.26 -17.38
CA PRO A 68 -0.84 -23.48 -16.61
C PRO A 68 0.40 -23.79 -15.76
N THR A 69 0.26 -23.71 -14.43
CA THR A 69 1.23 -24.32 -13.50
C THR A 69 0.92 -25.80 -13.37
N GLU A 70 1.46 -26.62 -14.27
CA GLU A 70 1.52 -28.07 -14.06
C GLU A 70 2.79 -28.45 -13.28
N ALA A 71 2.56 -29.05 -12.12
CA ALA A 71 3.57 -29.62 -11.26
C ALA A 71 4.13 -30.91 -11.88
N VAL A 72 5.36 -30.86 -12.38
CA VAL A 72 6.08 -32.06 -12.84
C VAL A 72 6.77 -32.74 -11.66
N LYS A 73 6.18 -33.85 -11.24
CA LYS A 73 6.66 -34.83 -10.28
C LYS A 73 7.77 -35.68 -10.91
N GLN A 74 9.04 -35.39 -10.60
CA GLN A 74 10.16 -36.24 -11.01
C GLN A 74 10.22 -37.49 -10.12
N SER A 75 9.60 -38.59 -10.57
CA SER A 75 9.86 -39.92 -10.03
C SER A 75 10.89 -40.63 -10.90
N GLY A 76 11.98 -41.06 -10.28
CA GLY A 76 13.09 -41.71 -10.95
C GLY A 76 12.71 -42.99 -11.69
N ARG A 77 13.46 -43.26 -12.76
CA ARG A 77 13.70 -44.63 -13.22
C ARG A 77 15.03 -44.72 -13.94
N SER A 78 16.03 -45.12 -13.17
CA SER A 78 17.24 -45.76 -13.67
C SER A 78 16.85 -47.00 -14.48
N LYS A 79 17.25 -47.04 -15.76
CA LYS A 79 17.42 -48.28 -16.52
C LYS A 79 18.67 -48.19 -17.39
N ARG A 80 19.39 -49.30 -17.32
CA ARG A 80 20.75 -49.54 -17.79
C ARG A 80 20.86 -49.53 -19.32
N LEU A 81 22.09 -49.25 -19.73
CA LEU A 81 22.72 -49.39 -21.05
C LEU A 81 22.32 -50.66 -21.81
N PRO A 82 22.38 -50.57 -23.16
CA PRO A 82 23.20 -51.54 -23.87
C PRO A 82 24.33 -50.86 -24.67
N THR A 83 25.51 -51.43 -24.47
CA THR A 83 26.75 -51.30 -25.22
C THR A 83 26.53 -51.65 -26.69
N GLY A 84 26.90 -50.74 -27.59
CA GLY A 84 26.86 -50.95 -29.03
C GLY A 84 27.45 -49.78 -29.80
N PHE A 85 28.62 -49.28 -29.39
CA PHE A 85 29.32 -48.22 -30.08
C PHE A 85 30.22 -48.84 -31.17
N THR A 86 29.70 -48.95 -32.38
CA THR A 86 30.52 -49.23 -33.55
C THR A 86 31.26 -47.93 -33.92
N PRO A 87 32.60 -47.94 -34.10
CA PRO A 87 33.34 -46.77 -34.54
C PRO A 87 33.13 -46.63 -36.06
N ASN A 88 31.98 -46.09 -36.45
CA ASN A 88 31.73 -45.76 -37.85
C ASN A 88 32.52 -44.50 -38.19
N LYS A 89 33.67 -44.73 -38.81
CA LYS A 89 34.32 -43.94 -39.85
C LYS A 89 34.21 -42.43 -39.64
N THR A 90 35.30 -41.86 -39.15
CA THR A 90 35.86 -40.56 -39.52
C THR A 90 35.38 -40.09 -40.90
N LEU A 91 34.22 -39.46 -40.94
CA LEU A 91 33.90 -38.50 -42.00
C LEU A 91 34.75 -37.28 -41.68
N LEU A 92 35.92 -37.28 -42.30
CA LEU A 92 36.69 -36.08 -42.57
C LEU A 92 35.76 -35.11 -43.30
N LEU A 93 35.01 -34.32 -42.53
CA LEU A 93 34.32 -33.14 -43.00
C LEU A 93 35.42 -32.18 -43.43
N ASN A 94 35.76 -32.33 -44.70
CA ASN A 94 36.61 -31.52 -45.52
C ASN A 94 36.26 -30.05 -45.29
N SER A 95 36.99 -29.41 -44.37
CA SER A 95 37.01 -27.98 -44.17
C SER A 95 37.75 -27.33 -45.35
N ARG A 96 37.06 -27.25 -46.48
CA ARG A 96 37.43 -26.35 -47.56
C ARG A 96 36.21 -25.56 -48.01
N PHE A 97 35.64 -24.79 -47.08
CA PHE A 97 34.92 -23.57 -47.43
C PHE A 97 35.88 -22.39 -47.30
N CYS A 98 36.90 -22.35 -48.17
CA CYS A 98 37.58 -21.11 -48.52
C CYS A 98 36.96 -20.61 -49.84
N SER A 99 35.65 -20.44 -49.86
CA SER A 99 35.01 -19.55 -50.83
C SER A 99 34.94 -18.20 -50.16
N GLY A 100 35.64 -17.21 -50.69
CA GLY A 100 35.53 -15.84 -50.18
C GLY A 100 34.06 -15.39 -50.24
N PHE A 101 33.61 -14.69 -49.20
CA PHE A 101 32.29 -14.08 -49.18
C PHE A 101 32.12 -13.20 -50.42
N THR A 102 31.03 -13.41 -51.13
CA THR A 102 30.73 -12.58 -52.30
C THR A 102 30.39 -11.16 -51.86
N LEU A 103 30.69 -10.15 -52.69
CA LEU A 103 30.39 -8.76 -52.37
C LEU A 103 28.90 -8.55 -52.05
N ILE A 104 28.02 -9.26 -52.79
CA ILE A 104 26.57 -9.21 -52.58
C ILE A 104 26.16 -9.77 -51.21
N GLU A 105 26.83 -10.81 -50.72
CA GLU A 105 26.54 -11.41 -49.41
C GLU A 105 26.92 -10.45 -48.28
N MET A 106 28.08 -9.81 -48.37
CA MET A 106 28.49 -8.77 -47.43
C MET A 106 27.54 -7.57 -47.42
N LEU A 107 26.99 -7.19 -48.60
CA LEU A 107 26.01 -6.11 -48.71
C LEU A 107 24.69 -6.46 -47.99
N ILE A 108 24.20 -7.69 -48.17
CA ILE A 108 22.97 -8.15 -47.50
C ILE A 108 23.16 -8.19 -45.98
N VAL A 109 24.29 -8.69 -45.50
CA VAL A 109 24.61 -8.71 -44.06
C VAL A 109 24.68 -7.29 -43.49
N ALA A 110 25.30 -6.34 -44.20
CA ALA A 110 25.36 -4.94 -43.75
C ALA A 110 23.97 -4.29 -43.63
N VAL A 111 23.10 -4.50 -44.62
CA VAL A 111 21.74 -3.93 -44.61
C VAL A 111 20.89 -4.56 -43.50
N THR A 112 20.93 -5.89 -43.35
CA THR A 112 20.17 -6.58 -42.29
C THR A 112 20.66 -6.17 -40.89
N PHE A 113 21.98 -6.04 -40.70
CA PHE A 113 22.56 -5.58 -39.43
C PHE A 113 22.13 -4.15 -39.09
N SER A 114 22.06 -3.25 -40.09
CA SER A 114 21.59 -1.88 -39.90
C SER A 114 20.13 -1.83 -39.42
N VAL A 115 19.24 -2.61 -40.05
CA VAL A 115 17.82 -2.69 -39.67
C VAL A 115 17.66 -3.25 -38.25
N ILE A 116 18.40 -4.31 -37.90
CA ILE A 116 18.38 -4.90 -36.56
C ILE A 116 18.87 -3.88 -35.52
N SER A 117 19.97 -3.18 -35.81
CA SER A 117 20.53 -2.17 -34.91
C SER A 117 19.55 -1.03 -34.66
N LEU A 118 18.85 -0.57 -35.70
CA LEU A 118 17.84 0.47 -35.57
C LEU A 118 16.65 0.02 -34.72
N ALA A 119 16.18 -1.21 -34.90
CA ALA A 119 15.10 -1.78 -34.10
C ALA A 119 15.49 -1.92 -32.61
N LEU A 120 16.73 -2.37 -32.33
CA LEU A 120 17.27 -2.43 -30.98
C LEU A 120 17.38 -1.05 -30.33
N TYR A 121 17.89 -0.06 -31.08
CA TYR A 121 17.99 1.31 -30.60
C TYR A 121 16.62 1.93 -30.29
N ALA A 122 15.63 1.73 -31.16
CA ALA A 122 14.26 2.20 -30.93
C ALA A 122 13.64 1.56 -29.67
N SER A 123 13.85 0.25 -29.48
CA SER A 123 13.35 -0.47 -28.31
C SER A 123 14.02 0.01 -27.03
N LEU A 124 15.35 0.19 -27.03
CA LEU A 124 16.12 0.65 -25.89
C LEU A 124 15.78 2.09 -25.50
N SER A 125 15.70 3.00 -26.48
CA SER A 125 15.37 4.41 -26.24
C SER A 125 13.97 4.59 -25.67
N ASN A 126 12.99 3.80 -26.13
CA ASN A 126 11.65 3.79 -25.55
C ASN A 126 11.65 3.24 -24.12
N GLY A 127 12.40 2.16 -23.85
CA GLY A 127 12.57 1.61 -22.51
C GLY A 127 13.16 2.63 -21.53
N ILE A 128 14.23 3.33 -21.93
CA ILE A 128 14.87 4.36 -21.12
C ILE A 128 13.92 5.53 -20.83
N ARG A 129 13.13 5.97 -21.82
CA ARG A 129 12.16 7.06 -21.62
C ARG A 129 11.05 6.69 -20.64
N ILE A 130 10.56 5.45 -20.69
CA ILE A 130 9.56 4.95 -19.74
C ILE A 130 10.17 4.87 -18.35
N TRP A 131 11.38 4.32 -18.24
CA TRP A 131 12.10 4.24 -16.97
C TRP A 131 12.35 5.63 -16.36
N GLN A 132 12.82 6.59 -17.16
CA GLN A 132 12.98 7.98 -16.73
C GLN A 132 11.65 8.62 -16.33
N ARG A 133 10.55 8.32 -17.02
CA ARG A 133 9.24 8.84 -16.63
C ARG A 133 8.79 8.28 -15.28
N ILE A 134 9.02 6.99 -15.01
CA ILE A 134 8.66 6.35 -13.75
C ILE A 134 9.58 6.83 -12.61
N TYR A 135 10.85 7.09 -12.90
CA TYR A 135 11.82 7.51 -11.89
C TYR A 135 11.77 9.02 -11.61
N ASN A 136 11.56 9.84 -12.64
CA ASN A 136 11.54 11.30 -12.53
C ASN A 136 10.15 11.87 -12.26
N ASN A 137 9.07 11.18 -12.64
CA ASN A 137 7.77 11.53 -12.06
C ASN A 137 7.75 10.89 -10.69
N ASP A 138 7.61 11.72 -9.66
CA ASP A 138 7.70 11.36 -8.26
C ASP A 138 7.10 9.98 -7.97
N VAL A 139 7.83 9.16 -7.21
CA VAL A 139 7.33 7.91 -6.60
C VAL A 139 6.34 8.22 -5.45
N ALA A 140 6.31 9.48 -5.00
CA ALA A 140 5.45 10.00 -3.94
C ALA A 140 3.92 9.79 -4.12
N PRO A 141 3.30 9.91 -5.31
CA PRO A 141 1.89 9.66 -5.48
C PRO A 141 1.56 8.17 -5.39
N GLU A 142 2.42 7.27 -5.86
CA GLU A 142 2.20 5.82 -5.79
C GLU A 142 2.33 5.31 -4.34
N GLU A 143 3.40 5.71 -3.63
CA GLU A 143 3.57 5.36 -2.22
C GLU A 143 2.40 5.84 -1.35
N ARG A 144 1.92 7.05 -1.63
CA ARG A 144 0.72 7.61 -1.00
C ARG A 144 -0.52 6.76 -1.29
N GLU A 145 -0.79 6.41 -2.54
CA GLU A 145 -1.96 5.60 -2.89
C GLU A 145 -1.91 4.21 -2.25
N ILE A 146 -0.73 3.56 -2.26
CA ILE A 146 -0.51 2.28 -1.58
C ILE A 146 -0.76 2.42 -0.08
N PHE A 147 -0.28 3.51 0.54
CA PHE A 147 -0.51 3.78 1.96
C PHE A 147 -1.98 4.00 2.27
N LEU A 148 -2.69 4.78 1.45
CA LEU A 148 -4.12 5.05 1.60
C LEU A 148 -4.98 3.80 1.41
N ASP A 149 -4.63 2.94 0.44
CA ASP A 149 -5.32 1.67 0.25
C ASP A 149 -5.09 0.74 1.45
N ARG A 150 -3.86 0.70 1.98
CA ARG A 150 -3.55 -0.05 3.20
C ARG A 150 -4.32 0.47 4.41
N PHE A 151 -4.37 1.78 4.59
CA PHE A 151 -5.16 2.44 5.62
C PHE A 151 -6.65 2.08 5.52
N ALA A 152 -7.21 2.13 4.30
CA ALA A 152 -8.59 1.75 4.06
C ALA A 152 -8.84 0.26 4.32
N HIS A 153 -7.90 -0.61 3.94
CA HIS A 153 -7.95 -2.03 4.19
C HIS A 153 -7.94 -2.35 5.69
N ASP A 154 -7.04 -1.71 6.46
CA ASP A 154 -6.94 -1.91 7.90
C ASP A 154 -8.24 -1.50 8.60
N LEU A 155 -8.81 -0.33 8.25
CA LEU A 155 -10.07 0.17 8.80
C LEU A 155 -11.28 -0.70 8.44
N ARG A 156 -11.35 -1.19 7.19
CA ARG A 156 -12.41 -2.13 6.77
C ARG A 156 -12.32 -3.47 7.49
N ASN A 157 -11.12 -3.87 7.90
CA ASN A 157 -10.89 -5.06 8.71
C ASN A 157 -10.87 -4.76 10.22
N SER A 158 -11.25 -3.55 10.62
CA SER A 158 -11.44 -3.24 12.04
C SER A 158 -12.73 -3.86 12.55
N GLY A 159 -12.76 -4.13 13.85
CA GLY A 159 -13.94 -4.65 14.52
C GLY A 159 -13.90 -4.28 16.00
N SER A 160 -14.79 -4.87 16.80
CA SER A 160 -14.76 -4.73 18.26
C SER A 160 -14.15 -5.98 18.91
N PHE A 161 -13.10 -5.82 19.71
CA PHE A 161 -12.43 -6.89 20.45
C PHE A 161 -12.10 -6.35 21.84
N GLN A 162 -12.57 -7.06 22.88
CA GLN A 162 -12.59 -6.58 24.26
C GLN A 162 -11.23 -6.19 24.88
N MET A 163 -10.13 -6.46 24.20
CA MET A 163 -8.78 -6.20 24.70
C MET A 163 -8.09 -5.00 24.03
N ILE A 164 -8.62 -4.52 22.90
CA ILE A 164 -8.00 -3.43 22.13
C ILE A 164 -9.08 -2.41 21.84
N ASP A 165 -9.03 -1.30 22.56
CA ASP A 165 -9.97 -0.20 22.34
C ASP A 165 -9.62 0.57 21.07
N PHE A 166 -10.64 1.15 20.45
CA PHE A 166 -10.46 2.13 19.38
C PHE A 166 -10.12 3.47 20.01
N LEU A 167 -8.91 3.96 19.80
CA LEU A 167 -8.42 5.22 20.32
C LEU A 167 -8.06 6.13 19.15
N GLY A 168 -8.64 7.32 19.11
CA GLY A 168 -8.43 8.27 18.04
C GLY A 168 -8.24 9.67 18.59
N GLU A 169 -7.10 10.26 18.27
CA GLU A 169 -6.80 11.66 18.49
C GLU A 169 -6.64 12.34 17.13
N LYS A 170 -6.48 13.66 17.13
CA LYS A 170 -6.31 14.42 15.88
C LYS A 170 -5.13 13.95 15.04
N ASP A 171 -4.01 13.59 15.67
CA ASP A 171 -2.74 13.27 14.98
C ASP A 171 -2.37 11.78 15.10
N SER A 172 -3.15 10.99 15.83
CA SER A 172 -2.89 9.59 16.12
C SER A 172 -4.15 8.74 16.07
N LEU A 173 -4.05 7.51 15.56
CA LEU A 173 -5.18 6.61 15.44
C LEU A 173 -4.74 5.18 15.70
N THR A 174 -5.31 4.56 16.74
CA THR A 174 -5.02 3.19 17.14
C THR A 174 -6.30 2.37 17.16
N PHE A 175 -6.27 1.23 16.49
CA PHE A 175 -7.41 0.32 16.47
C PHE A 175 -6.96 -1.12 16.19
N GLN A 176 -7.87 -2.05 16.43
CA GLN A 176 -7.65 -3.45 16.12
C GLN A 176 -7.88 -3.74 14.63
N THR A 177 -7.09 -4.65 14.08
CA THR A 177 -7.31 -5.14 12.72
C THR A 177 -6.74 -6.54 12.57
N ILE A 178 -6.93 -7.13 11.40
CA ILE A 178 -6.40 -8.44 11.06
C ILE A 178 -4.97 -8.26 10.53
N VAL A 179 -4.00 -8.87 11.22
CA VAL A 179 -2.57 -8.76 10.92
C VAL A 179 -1.93 -10.12 10.68
N ASN A 180 -0.83 -10.18 9.93
CA ASN A 180 -0.12 -11.43 9.69
C ASN A 180 1.05 -11.58 10.67
N SER A 181 0.89 -12.45 11.68
CA SER A 181 1.94 -12.65 12.67
C SER A 181 3.07 -13.51 12.11
N ARG A 182 4.28 -12.94 12.04
CA ARG A 182 5.51 -13.68 11.68
C ARG A 182 5.84 -14.78 12.69
N GLN A 183 5.47 -14.60 13.96
CA GLN A 183 5.75 -15.58 15.02
C GLN A 183 4.82 -16.80 14.91
N LEU A 184 3.56 -16.57 14.57
CA LEU A 184 2.56 -17.64 14.46
C LEU A 184 2.42 -18.19 13.03
N GLN A 185 3.01 -17.52 12.03
CA GLN A 185 2.89 -17.83 10.60
C GLN A 185 1.42 -17.93 10.14
N LYS A 186 0.56 -17.12 10.78
CA LYS A 186 -0.89 -17.11 10.60
C LYS A 186 -1.43 -15.71 10.78
N THR A 187 -2.53 -15.46 10.08
CA THR A 187 -3.37 -14.29 10.25
C THR A 187 -4.02 -14.31 11.63
N THR A 188 -3.86 -13.24 12.40
CA THR A 188 -4.37 -13.10 13.76
C THR A 188 -4.92 -11.69 13.99
N VAL A 189 -5.63 -11.48 15.08
CA VAL A 189 -6.05 -10.13 15.48
C VAL A 189 -4.84 -9.40 16.05
N GLY A 190 -4.61 -8.17 15.62
CA GLY A 190 -3.55 -7.32 16.11
C GLY A 190 -4.03 -5.90 16.35
N LYS A 191 -3.10 -5.06 16.77
CA LYS A 191 -3.28 -3.62 16.95
C LYS A 191 -2.46 -2.91 15.88
N VAL A 192 -3.06 -1.94 15.21
CA VAL A 192 -2.36 -1.04 14.30
C VAL A 192 -2.50 0.37 14.83
N SER A 193 -1.40 1.11 14.80
CA SER A 193 -1.31 2.50 15.22
C SER A 193 -0.74 3.33 14.08
N TYR A 194 -1.46 4.39 13.73
CA TYR A 194 -1.04 5.42 12.80
C TYR A 194 -0.67 6.64 13.63
N GLY A 195 0.54 7.16 13.47
CA GLY A 195 1.02 8.32 14.20
C GLY A 195 1.74 9.28 13.27
N PHE A 196 1.38 10.56 13.34
CA PHE A 196 2.11 11.62 12.64
C PHE A 196 3.21 12.18 13.52
N ASN A 197 4.44 12.13 13.02
CA ASN A 197 5.58 12.77 13.65
C ASN A 197 5.91 14.08 12.92
N GLN A 198 5.55 15.21 13.54
CA GLN A 198 5.79 16.54 13.01
C GLN A 198 7.29 16.87 12.83
N GLN A 199 8.17 16.26 13.64
CA GLN A 199 9.61 16.54 13.57
C GLN A 199 10.26 15.91 12.35
N THR A 200 9.83 14.70 11.98
CA THR A 200 10.32 13.96 10.81
C THR A 200 9.46 14.17 9.58
N ALA A 201 8.30 14.84 9.70
CA ALA A 201 7.30 14.98 8.66
C ALA A 201 6.87 13.62 8.07
N THR A 202 6.79 12.59 8.93
CA THR A 202 6.42 11.23 8.55
C THR A 202 5.14 10.77 9.24
N LEU A 203 4.30 10.05 8.50
CA LEU A 203 3.18 9.28 9.02
C LEU A 203 3.58 7.81 9.07
N ASP A 204 3.72 7.30 10.29
CA ASP A 204 4.18 5.95 10.54
C ASP A 204 2.99 5.03 10.83
N ARG A 205 3.04 3.83 10.23
CA ARG A 205 2.13 2.71 10.51
C ARG A 205 2.88 1.67 11.33
N GLU A 206 2.49 1.55 12.59
CA GLU A 206 3.01 0.59 13.54
C GLU A 206 2.06 -0.60 13.69
N GLU A 207 2.59 -1.83 13.62
CA GLU A 207 1.81 -3.06 13.72
C GLU A 207 2.28 -3.91 14.90
N ALA A 208 1.35 -4.28 15.79
CA ALA A 208 1.58 -5.19 16.89
C ALA A 208 0.67 -6.42 16.76
N ASP A 209 1.26 -7.61 16.72
CA ASP A 209 0.50 -8.86 16.76
C ASP A 209 -0.05 -9.16 18.16
N PHE A 210 -1.00 -10.09 18.24
CA PHE A 210 -1.66 -10.43 19.51
C PHE A 210 -0.68 -10.77 20.64
N SER A 211 0.41 -11.49 20.32
CA SER A 211 1.46 -11.84 21.27
C SER A 211 2.12 -10.60 21.87
N ARG A 212 2.51 -9.62 21.04
CA ARG A 212 3.10 -8.35 21.50
C ARG A 212 2.14 -7.50 22.30
N VAL A 213 0.87 -7.41 21.86
CA VAL A 213 -0.18 -6.69 22.59
C VAL A 213 -0.35 -7.28 23.99
N CYS A 214 -0.36 -8.61 24.12
CA CYS A 214 -0.44 -9.27 25.42
C CYS A 214 0.80 -9.08 26.30
N GLU A 215 1.97 -8.90 25.69
CA GLU A 215 3.24 -8.62 26.39
C GLU A 215 3.39 -7.14 26.75
N GLY A 216 2.47 -6.26 26.30
CA GLY A 216 2.57 -4.82 26.48
C GLY A 216 3.75 -4.20 25.72
N LYS A 217 4.20 -4.85 24.64
CA LYS A 217 5.27 -4.35 23.79
C LYS A 217 4.70 -3.46 22.69
N ASP A 218 5.47 -2.46 22.32
CA ASP A 218 5.21 -1.66 21.14
C ASP A 218 5.27 -2.54 19.88
N GLY A 219 4.53 -2.13 18.87
CA GLY A 219 4.54 -2.73 17.55
C GLY A 219 5.83 -2.43 16.79
N VAL A 220 5.84 -2.82 15.53
CA VAL A 220 6.95 -2.56 14.60
C VAL A 220 6.46 -1.59 13.54
N ILE A 221 7.23 -0.54 13.28
CA ILE A 221 6.97 0.34 12.14
C ILE A 221 7.13 -0.48 10.86
N THR A 222 6.05 -0.61 10.10
CA THR A 222 5.98 -1.45 8.89
C THR A 222 6.03 -0.60 7.62
N HIS A 223 5.36 0.55 7.64
CA HIS A 223 5.32 1.50 6.55
C HIS A 223 5.40 2.91 7.10
N SER A 224 6.06 3.79 6.36
CA SER A 224 6.20 5.21 6.68
C SER A 224 5.96 6.00 5.41
N LEU A 225 5.18 7.07 5.52
CA LEU A 225 4.90 8.00 4.43
C LEU A 225 5.53 9.34 4.77
N SER A 226 6.46 9.80 3.94
CA SER A 226 7.24 11.02 4.17
C SER A 226 6.63 12.24 3.48
N ASN A 227 7.21 13.42 3.73
CA ASN A 227 6.84 14.69 3.12
C ASN A 227 5.42 15.15 3.45
N ILE A 228 4.96 14.89 4.68
CA ILE A 228 3.64 15.32 5.15
C ILE A 228 3.80 16.60 5.98
N ARG A 229 3.12 17.66 5.55
CA ARG A 229 3.07 18.96 6.23
C ARG A 229 2.15 18.94 7.44
N SER A 230 0.95 18.39 7.27
CA SER A 230 -0.07 18.32 8.30
C SER A 230 -0.93 17.07 8.11
N LEU A 231 -1.41 16.52 9.23
CA LEU A 231 -2.33 15.39 9.27
C LEU A 231 -3.44 15.72 10.29
N ALA A 232 -4.67 15.35 9.97
CA ALA A 232 -5.78 15.38 10.91
C ALA A 232 -6.74 14.21 10.64
N PHE A 233 -7.09 13.50 11.70
CA PHE A 233 -8.15 12.50 11.71
C PHE A 233 -9.45 13.11 12.21
N TYR A 234 -10.56 12.67 11.61
CA TYR A 234 -11.91 13.02 12.03
C TYR A 234 -12.75 11.76 12.08
N TYR A 235 -13.65 11.69 13.06
CA TYR A 235 -14.42 10.51 13.40
C TYR A 235 -15.91 10.77 13.24
N TYR A 236 -16.59 9.91 12.49
CA TYR A 236 -18.01 10.05 12.19
C TYR A 236 -18.86 9.23 13.15
N TYR A 237 -19.75 9.90 13.89
CA TYR A 237 -20.63 9.27 14.88
C TYR A 237 -22.10 9.64 14.64
N TYR A 238 -23.00 8.81 15.17
CA TYR A 238 -24.42 9.09 15.23
C TYR A 238 -24.82 9.39 16.69
N SER A 239 -25.22 10.64 16.97
CA SER A 239 -25.76 11.04 18.27
C SER A 239 -27.20 10.56 18.39
N LYS A 240 -27.48 9.67 19.36
CA LYS A 240 -28.87 9.21 19.61
C LYS A 240 -29.74 10.30 20.24
N GLU A 241 -29.12 11.25 20.95
CA GLU A 241 -29.81 12.33 21.64
C GLU A 241 -30.37 13.34 20.63
N ASP A 242 -29.51 13.80 19.73
CA ASP A 242 -29.87 14.80 18.71
C ASP A 242 -30.44 14.17 17.44
N LYS A 243 -30.26 12.85 17.26
CA LYS A 243 -30.55 12.12 16.01
C LYS A 243 -29.80 12.68 14.80
N GLU A 244 -28.62 13.21 15.04
CA GLU A 244 -27.76 13.81 14.02
C GLU A 244 -26.44 13.07 13.89
N TYR A 245 -25.84 13.18 12.70
CA TYR A 245 -24.51 12.66 12.44
C TYR A 245 -23.47 13.76 12.57
N LEU A 246 -22.42 13.49 13.33
CA LEU A 246 -21.41 14.48 13.70
C LEU A 246 -20.01 13.97 13.36
N TRP A 247 -19.16 14.90 12.92
CA TRP A 247 -17.72 14.67 12.81
C TRP A 247 -17.05 15.24 14.06
N LEU A 248 -16.26 14.42 14.74
CA LEU A 248 -15.50 14.79 15.92
C LEU A 248 -14.00 14.70 15.64
N ASP A 249 -13.21 15.54 16.30
CA ASP A 249 -11.74 15.56 16.18
C ASP A 249 -11.06 14.53 17.10
N GLU A 250 -11.82 13.96 18.04
CA GLU A 250 -11.40 12.90 18.97
C GLU A 250 -12.41 11.75 18.92
N ALA A 251 -11.92 10.52 19.04
CA ALA A 251 -12.77 9.35 19.07
C ALA A 251 -13.48 9.25 20.42
N ALA A 252 -14.79 9.01 20.37
CA ALA A 252 -15.56 8.63 21.55
C ALA A 252 -15.23 7.19 21.97
N SER A 253 -15.74 6.77 23.13
CA SER A 253 -15.55 5.38 23.62
C SER A 253 -16.14 4.32 22.68
N ASP A 254 -17.09 4.70 21.81
CA ASP A 254 -17.71 3.80 20.85
C ASP A 254 -16.95 3.79 19.51
N MET A 255 -17.14 2.72 18.73
CA MET A 255 -16.54 2.62 17.40
C MET A 255 -17.21 3.61 16.42
N PRO A 256 -16.43 4.44 15.71
CA PRO A 256 -16.99 5.37 14.73
C PRO A 256 -17.54 4.62 13.51
N LEU A 257 -18.50 5.24 12.82
CA LEU A 257 -19.07 4.72 11.57
C LEU A 257 -18.12 4.92 10.37
N ALA A 258 -17.32 5.97 10.41
CA ALA A 258 -16.32 6.27 9.40
C ALA A 258 -15.17 7.09 9.99
N VAL A 259 -14.01 6.98 9.36
CA VAL A 259 -12.83 7.80 9.67
C VAL A 259 -12.46 8.58 8.43
N ARG A 260 -12.24 9.88 8.60
CA ARG A 260 -11.71 10.76 7.57
C ARG A 260 -10.29 11.15 7.94
N MET A 261 -9.37 10.95 7.03
CA MET A 261 -7.99 11.40 7.15
C MET A 261 -7.78 12.54 6.15
N LYS A 262 -7.37 13.70 6.68
CA LYS A 262 -6.98 14.87 5.91
C LYS A 262 -5.47 15.04 6.05
N MET A 263 -4.75 15.08 4.94
CA MET A 263 -3.31 15.28 4.92
C MET A 263 -2.90 16.31 3.88
N GLU A 264 -1.82 17.04 4.15
CA GLU A 264 -1.25 18.03 3.23
C GLU A 264 0.22 17.67 2.98
N TYR A 265 0.66 17.70 1.71
CA TYR A 265 2.04 17.36 1.35
C TYR A 265 2.95 18.60 1.30
N LEU A 266 4.22 18.38 1.64
CA LEU A 266 5.33 19.27 1.34
C LEU A 266 5.77 19.00 -0.11
N ASP A 267 5.11 19.64 -1.06
CA ASP A 267 5.57 19.69 -2.45
C ASP A 267 6.00 21.14 -2.77
N GLU A 268 7.19 21.29 -3.36
CA GLU A 268 7.83 22.57 -3.67
C GLU A 268 6.98 23.45 -4.60
N GLN A 269 6.12 22.85 -5.41
CA GLN A 269 5.34 23.59 -6.41
C GLN A 269 3.86 23.74 -6.08
N LYS A 270 3.30 22.93 -5.17
CA LYS A 270 1.85 22.96 -4.90
C LYS A 270 1.46 22.37 -3.54
N ASN A 271 0.79 23.16 -2.71
CA ASN A 271 0.14 22.63 -1.51
C ASN A 271 -1.09 21.80 -1.92
N GLU A 272 -0.91 20.50 -2.11
CA GLU A 272 -2.01 19.57 -2.39
C GLU A 272 -2.58 19.00 -1.09
N THR A 273 -3.88 19.23 -0.88
CA THR A 273 -4.62 18.70 0.26
C THR A 273 -5.36 17.43 -0.16
N PHE A 274 -5.11 16.32 0.52
CA PHE A 274 -5.78 15.05 0.29
C PHE A 274 -6.74 14.74 1.43
N VAL A 275 -7.94 14.30 1.07
CA VAL A 275 -8.95 13.88 2.02
C VAL A 275 -9.42 12.49 1.60
N THR A 276 -9.19 11.50 2.45
CA THR A 276 -9.78 10.16 2.30
C THR A 276 -10.82 9.94 3.39
N THR A 277 -11.91 9.26 3.07
CA THR A 277 -12.93 8.87 4.04
C THR A 277 -13.20 7.38 3.87
N VAL A 278 -13.08 6.63 4.96
CA VAL A 278 -13.25 5.19 4.97
C VAL A 278 -14.37 4.84 5.94
N ALA A 279 -15.40 4.16 5.45
CA ALA A 279 -16.46 3.62 6.28
C ALA A 279 -15.97 2.34 6.99
N ILE A 280 -16.31 2.22 8.27
CA ILE A 280 -16.06 1.01 9.06
C ILE A 280 -17.30 0.12 8.98
N PRO A 281 -17.15 -1.17 8.64
CA PRO A 281 -18.28 -2.09 8.66
C PRO A 281 -18.68 -2.37 10.10
N VAL A 282 -19.74 -1.71 10.56
CA VAL A 282 -20.38 -2.03 11.83
C VAL A 282 -21.28 -3.27 11.63
N SER A 283 -20.94 -4.37 12.29
CA SER A 283 -21.85 -5.52 12.40
C SER A 283 -23.00 -5.11 13.32
N GLY A 284 -24.14 -4.79 12.72
CA GLY A 284 -25.40 -4.52 13.42
C GLY A 284 -26.06 -5.77 13.98
#